data_AF-A0A3D4US10-F1
#
_entry.id   AF-A0A3D4US10-F1
#
_cell.length_a   1.000
_cell.length_b   1.000
_cell.length_c   1.000
_cell.angle_alpha   90.00
_cell.angle_beta   90.00
_cell.angle_gamma   90.00
#
_symmetry.space_group_name_H-M   'P 1'
#
loop_
_entity.id
_entity.type
_entity.pdbx_description
1 polymer ?
#
loop_
_entity_poly.entity_id
_entity_poly.type
_entity_poly.pdbx_seq_one_letter_code
_entity_poly.pdbx_strand_id
1 'polypeptide(L)'
;MSHSHQRDVLFLSLSGIFLTALVLGNVIGTTKFVTIFSFSLPEWVQSFTPSLVRDGSLYTMSVPAGVIAYPFTFLATDLISELFGRKKAQLVVWVGFFMNFFMLLLMKI
;
A
#
# COMPACT_ATOMS: atom_id res chain seq x y z
N MET A 1 -6.05 20.39 -30.42
CA MET A 1 -6.41 19.13 -29.72
C MET A 1 -7.49 19.44 -28.70
N SER A 2 -8.66 18.82 -28.79
CA SER A 2 -9.84 19.16 -27.97
C SER A 2 -9.56 18.90 -26.48
N HIS A 3 -9.84 19.88 -25.61
CA HIS A 3 -9.61 19.82 -24.16
C HIS A 3 -10.21 18.58 -23.46
N SER A 4 -11.16 17.88 -24.10
CA SER A 4 -11.71 16.61 -23.63
C SER A 4 -10.68 15.48 -23.59
N HIS A 5 -9.90 15.31 -24.66
CA HIS A 5 -8.97 14.18 -24.79
C HIS A 5 -7.84 14.21 -23.75
N GLN A 6 -7.33 15.41 -23.44
CA GLN A 6 -6.27 15.58 -22.43
C GLN A 6 -6.78 15.22 -21.02
N ARG A 7 -8.04 15.53 -20.70
CA ARG A 7 -8.65 15.19 -19.41
C ARG A 7 -8.84 13.68 -19.28
N ASP A 8 -9.22 13.00 -20.35
CA ASP A 8 -9.38 11.55 -20.34
C ASP A 8 -8.02 10.84 -20.16
N VAL A 9 -6.96 11.31 -20.82
CA VAL A 9 -5.60 10.78 -20.64
C VAL A 9 -5.12 10.97 -19.20
N LEU A 10 -5.35 12.14 -18.60
CA LEU A 10 -5.00 12.40 -17.21
C LEU A 10 -5.81 11.54 -16.23
N PHE A 11 -7.09 11.34 -16.50
CA PHE A 11 -7.93 10.47 -15.68
C PHE A 11 -7.43 9.03 -15.71
N LEU A 12 -7.13 8.52 -16.90
CA LEU A 12 -6.63 7.15 -17.09
C LEU A 12 -5.24 6.96 -16.50
N SER A 13 -4.34 7.94 -16.63
CA SER A 13 -2.99 7.85 -16.05
C SER A 13 -3.04 7.86 -14.52
N LEU A 14 -3.81 8.77 -13.90
CA LEU A 14 -3.98 8.80 -12.45
C LEU A 14 -4.67 7.53 -11.93
N SER A 15 -5.69 7.04 -12.64
CA SER A 15 -6.35 5.78 -12.29
C SER A 15 -5.40 4.60 -12.39
N GLY A 16 -4.57 4.54 -13.43
CA GLY A 16 -3.55 3.50 -13.60
C GLY A 16 -2.52 3.50 -12.46
N ILE A 17 -2.02 4.67 -12.07
CA ILE A 17 -1.11 4.84 -10.93
C ILE A 17 -1.79 4.37 -9.64
N PHE A 18 -3.03 4.83 -9.40
CA PHE A 18 -3.79 4.45 -8.21
C PHE A 18 -4.01 2.94 -8.12
N LEU A 19 -4.55 2.32 -9.18
CA LEU A 19 -4.87 0.90 -9.20
C LEU A 19 -3.61 0.04 -9.06
N THR A 20 -2.52 0.43 -9.73
CA THR A 20 -1.23 -0.27 -9.63
C THR A 20 -0.66 -0.16 -8.22
N ALA A 21 -0.63 1.04 -7.63
CA ALA A 21 -0.14 1.25 -6.28
C ALA A 21 -1.00 0.51 -5.25
N LEU A 22 -2.32 0.47 -5.42
CA LEU A 22 -3.23 -0.23 -4.52
C LEU A 22 -3.00 -1.74 -4.53
N VAL A 23 -2.90 -2.35 -5.72
CA VAL A 23 -2.68 -3.80 -5.84
C VAL A 23 -1.26 -4.17 -5.41
N LEU A 24 -0.25 -3.44 -5.89
CA LEU A 24 1.15 -3.71 -5.57
C LEU A 24 1.45 -3.48 -4.08
N GLY A 25 0.84 -2.46 -3.47
CA GLY A 25 0.93 -2.21 -2.03
C GLY A 25 0.48 -3.42 -1.22
N ASN A 26 -0.62 -4.05 -1.61
CA ASN A 26 -1.13 -5.25 -0.93
C ASN A 26 -0.27 -6.49 -1.22
N VAL A 27 0.23 -6.66 -2.44
CA VAL A 27 1.14 -7.78 -2.78
C VAL A 27 2.48 -7.65 -2.04
N ILE A 28 3.11 -6.48 -2.06
CA ILE A 28 4.36 -6.25 -1.35
C ILE A 28 4.14 -6.31 0.16
N GLY A 29 3.03 -5.76 0.65
CA GLY A 29 2.68 -5.78 2.07
C GLY A 29 2.49 -7.19 2.64
N THR A 30 2.06 -8.14 1.83
CA THR A 30 1.92 -9.55 2.26
C THR A 30 3.21 -10.36 2.08
N THR A 31 4.08 -9.97 1.14
CA THR A 31 5.26 -10.79 0.76
C THR A 31 6.59 -10.28 1.32
N LYS A 32 6.73 -8.99 1.60
CA LYS A 32 8.01 -8.38 2.03
C LYS A 32 7.84 -7.54 3.29
N PHE A 33 8.61 -7.90 4.31
CA PHE A 33 8.74 -7.13 5.54
C PHE A 33 10.12 -6.46 5.56
N VAL A 34 10.14 -5.17 5.89
CA VAL A 34 11.37 -4.37 6.02
C VAL A 34 11.61 -4.12 7.50
N THR A 35 12.81 -4.46 7.97
CA THR A 35 13.27 -4.13 9.32
C THR A 35 13.64 -2.65 9.40
N ILE A 36 12.94 -1.91 10.26
CA ILE A 36 13.16 -0.46 10.45
C ILE A 36 14.22 -0.22 11.52
N PHE A 37 14.18 -0.97 12.62
CA PHE A 37 15.08 -0.76 13.75
C PHE A 37 15.44 -2.08 14.42
N SER A 38 16.71 -2.20 14.81
CA SER A 38 17.23 -3.31 15.60
C SER A 38 18.02 -2.76 16.80
N PHE A 39 17.67 -3.17 18.01
CA PHE A 39 18.31 -2.69 19.23
C PHE A 39 18.65 -3.84 20.19
N SER A 40 19.79 -3.76 20.88
CA SER A 40 20.18 -4.73 21.90
C SER A 40 19.45 -4.45 23.22
N LEU A 41 18.55 -5.35 23.62
CA LEU A 41 17.80 -5.21 24.86
C LEU A 41 18.66 -5.63 26.08
N PRO A 42 18.72 -4.81 27.14
CA PRO A 42 19.31 -5.19 28.43
C PRO A 42 18.59 -6.37 29.09
N GLU A 43 19.29 -7.16 29.90
CA GLU A 43 18.80 -8.40 30.56
C GLU A 43 17.48 -8.24 31.31
N TRP A 44 17.28 -7.11 31.98
CA TRP A 44 16.04 -6.84 32.73
C TRP A 44 14.80 -6.61 31.85
N VAL A 45 14.98 -6.24 30.57
CA VAL A 45 13.87 -6.06 29.60
C VAL A 45 13.55 -7.37 28.87
N GLN A 46 14.49 -8.32 28.86
CA GLN A 46 14.34 -9.62 28.21
C GLN A 46 13.26 -10.47 28.87
N SER A 47 13.12 -10.37 30.19
CA SER A 47 12.12 -11.10 30.97
C SER A 47 10.68 -10.68 30.68
N PHE A 48 10.47 -9.47 30.17
CA PHE A 48 9.15 -8.95 29.81
C PHE A 48 8.87 -8.95 28.30
N THR A 49 9.86 -9.30 27.47
CA THR A 49 9.71 -9.30 26.01
C THR A 49 9.60 -10.73 25.47
N PRO A 50 8.48 -11.09 24.80
CA PRO A 50 8.33 -12.43 24.23
C PRO A 50 9.29 -12.64 23.05
N SER A 51 9.73 -13.88 22.85
CA SER A 51 10.63 -14.29 21.76
C SER A 51 10.06 -14.09 20.34
N LEU A 52 8.76 -13.76 20.22
CA LEU A 52 8.11 -13.42 18.96
C LEU A 52 8.59 -12.09 18.36
N VAL A 53 9.17 -11.19 19.17
CA VAL A 53 9.62 -9.85 18.74
C VAL A 53 11.13 -9.66 18.91
N ARG A 54 11.84 -10.74 19.24
CA ARG A 54 13.25 -10.69 19.62
C ARG A 54 14.01 -11.92 19.15
N ASP A 55 15.16 -11.70 18.53
CA ASP A 55 16.10 -12.77 18.21
C ASP A 55 17.29 -12.70 19.17
N GLY A 56 17.31 -13.60 20.16
CA GLY A 56 18.33 -13.61 21.21
C GLY A 56 18.33 -12.29 22.00
N SER A 57 19.37 -11.47 21.84
CA SER A 57 19.49 -10.18 22.54
C SER A 57 18.82 -9.00 21.81
N LEU A 58 18.47 -9.18 20.54
CA LEU A 58 18.13 -8.11 19.59
C LEU A 58 16.62 -7.99 19.41
N TYR A 59 16.07 -6.84 19.78
CA TYR A 59 14.72 -6.43 19.43
C TYR A 59 14.71 -5.92 17.99
N THR A 60 13.89 -6.51 17.15
CA THR A 60 13.79 -6.14 15.73
C THR A 60 12.35 -5.75 15.41
N MET A 61 12.16 -4.54 14.89
CA MET A 61 10.86 -4.07 14.43
C MET A 61 10.79 -4.10 12.91
N SER A 62 9.94 -4.96 12.37
CA SER A 62 9.70 -5.08 10.93
C SER A 62 8.30 -4.61 10.56
N VAL A 63 8.19 -3.89 9.44
CA VAL A 63 6.94 -3.34 8.91
C VAL A 63 6.74 -3.84 7.48
N PRO A 64 5.50 -4.10 7.04
CA PRO A 64 5.22 -4.43 5.64
C PRO A 64 5.80 -3.37 4.69
N ALA A 65 6.62 -3.79 3.73
CA ALA A 65 7.22 -2.86 2.77
C ALA A 65 6.17 -2.19 1.87
N GLY A 66 4.99 -2.82 1.76
CA GLY A 66 3.83 -2.30 1.04
C GLY A 66 3.30 -0.98 1.56
N VAL A 67 3.68 -0.56 2.77
CA VAL A 67 3.26 0.74 3.34
C VAL A 67 3.69 1.92 2.46
N ILE A 68 4.77 1.78 1.69
CA ILE A 68 5.26 2.82 0.76
C ILE A 68 4.24 3.13 -0.36
N ALA A 69 3.34 2.20 -0.68
CA ALA A 69 2.32 2.44 -1.69
C ALA A 69 1.21 3.41 -1.21
N TYR A 70 0.99 3.57 0.09
CA TYR A 70 -0.10 4.40 0.62
C TYR A 70 0.00 5.87 0.20
N PRO A 71 1.14 6.57 0.33
CA PRO A 71 1.29 7.95 -0.15
C PRO A 71 0.89 8.13 -1.62
N PHE A 72 1.26 7.19 -2.49
CA PHE A 72 0.90 7.23 -3.91
C PHE A 72 -0.58 7.00 -4.13
N THR A 73 -1.20 6.04 -3.45
CA THR A 73 -2.65 5.80 -3.54
C THR A 73 -3.47 6.99 -3.03
N PHE A 74 -3.04 7.60 -1.92
CA PHE A 74 -3.71 8.75 -1.33
C PHE A 74 -3.64 9.95 -2.26
N LEU A 75 -2.42 10.30 -2.72
CA LEU A 75 -2.21 11.40 -3.65
C LEU A 75 -3.01 11.22 -4.95
N ALA A 76 -2.96 10.03 -5.55
CA ALA A 76 -3.69 9.76 -6.78
C ALA A 76 -5.22 9.87 -6.59
N THR A 77 -5.76 9.34 -5.49
CA THR A 77 -7.20 9.42 -5.21
C THR A 77 -7.64 10.86 -4.96
N ASP A 78 -6.84 11.62 -4.21
CA ASP A 78 -7.11 13.02 -3.89
C ASP A 78 -7.21 13.85 -5.17
N LEU A 79 -6.20 13.75 -6.05
CA LEU A 79 -6.17 14.39 -7.37
C LEU A 79 -7.34 13.96 -8.26
N ILE A 80 -7.70 12.67 -8.28
CA ILE A 80 -8.86 12.19 -9.05
C ILE A 80 -10.15 12.82 -8.51
N SER A 81 -10.30 12.90 -7.19
CA SER A 81 -11.50 13.44 -6.57
C SER A 81 -11.65 14.94 -6.77
N GLU A 82 -10.54 15.68 -6.80
CA GLU A 82 -10.50 17.12 -7.03
C GLU A 82 -10.73 17.48 -8.50
N LEU A 83 -10.04 16.81 -9.43
CA LEU A 83 -10.08 17.16 -10.86
C LEU A 83 -11.28 16.57 -11.63
N PHE A 84 -11.78 15.42 -11.18
CA PHE A 84 -12.82 14.64 -11.87
C PHE A 84 -14.08 14.40 -11.03
N GLY A 85 -14.06 14.79 -9.75
CA GLY A 85 -15.19 14.72 -8.85
C GLY A 85 -15.29 13.40 -8.09
N ARG A 86 -15.97 13.46 -6.94
CA ARG A 86 -16.10 12.35 -5.97
C ARG A 86 -16.71 11.08 -6.55
N LYS A 87 -17.71 11.18 -7.43
CA LYS A 87 -18.37 10.02 -8.05
C LYS A 87 -17.40 9.18 -8.89
N LYS A 88 -16.51 9.84 -9.65
CA LYS A 88 -15.51 9.16 -10.48
C LYS A 88 -14.39 8.56 -9.60
N ALA A 89 -13.91 9.30 -8.60
CA ALA A 89 -12.94 8.76 -7.65
C ALA A 89 -13.47 7.51 -6.94
N GLN A 90 -14.72 7.55 -6.45
CA GLN A 90 -15.36 6.40 -5.81
C GLN A 90 -15.45 5.19 -6.74
N LEU A 91 -15.75 5.40 -8.03
CA LEU A 91 -15.77 4.32 -9.02
C LEU A 91 -14.39 3.66 -9.14
N VAL A 92 -13.32 4.45 -9.27
CA VAL A 92 -11.94 3.92 -9.37
C VAL A 92 -11.56 3.15 -8.10
N VAL A 93 -11.95 3.64 -6.91
CA VAL A 93 -11.73 2.92 -5.64
C VAL A 93 -12.48 1.58 -5.61
N TRP A 94 -13.74 1.53 -6.06
CA TRP A 94 -14.50 0.28 -6.15
C TRP A 94 -13.86 -0.71 -7.13
N VAL A 95 -13.41 -0.24 -8.29
CA VAL A 95 -12.66 -1.07 -9.24
C VAL A 95 -11.40 -1.62 -8.58
N GLY A 96 -10.64 -0.78 -7.87
CA GLY A 96 -9.46 -1.20 -7.12
C GLY A 96 -9.77 -2.22 -6.02
N PHE A 97 -10.89 -2.09 -5.33
CA PHE A 97 -11.35 -3.06 -4.33
C PHE A 97 -11.60 -4.44 -4.97
N PHE A 98 -12.34 -4.51 -6.08
CA PHE A 98 -12.58 -5.77 -6.79
C PHE A 98 -11.31 -6.35 -7.42
N MET A 99 -10.39 -5.50 -7.90
CA MET A 99 -9.07 -5.93 -8.37
C MET A 99 -8.25 -6.60 -7.27
N ASN A 100 -8.37 -6.15 -6.02
CA ASN A 100 -7.72 -6.82 -4.90
C ASN A 100 -8.30 -8.20 -4.62
N PHE A 101 -9.62 -8.37 -4.72
CA PHE A 101 -10.22 -9.70 -4.62
C PHE A 101 -9.72 -10.63 -5.72
N PHE A 102 -9.63 -10.13 -6.96
CA PHE A 102 -9.04 -10.88 -8.08
C PHE A 102 -7.57 -11.23 -7.83
N MET A 103 -6.76 -10.28 -7.35
CA MET A 103 -5.37 -10.53 -6.97
C MET A 103 -5.27 -11.62 -5.89
N LEU A 104 -6.08 -11.56 -4.83
CA LEU A 104 -6.08 -12.58 -3.78
C LEU A 104 -6.44 -13.96 -4.31
N LEU A 105 -7.40 -14.05 -5.24
CA LEU A 105 -7.72 -15.31 -5.92
C LEU A 105 -6.53 -15.85 -6.72
N LEU A 106 -5.81 -14.98 -7.44
CA LEU A 106 -4.61 -15.37 -8.19
C LEU A 106 -3.47 -15.81 -7.27
N MET A 107 -3.24 -15.13 -6.14
CA MET A 107 -2.19 -15.52 -5.18
C MET A 107 -2.51 -16.83 -4.45
N LYS A 108 -3.79 -17.16 -4.31
CA LYS A 108 -4.25 -18.39 -3.66
C LYS A 108 -4.05 -19.64 -4.54
N ILE A 109 -4.06 -19.47 -5.86
CA ILE A 109 -3.84 -20.53 -6.85
C ILE A 109 -2.35 -20.86 -6.96
#